data_AF-I0Z5C1-F1
#
_entry.id   AF-I0Z5C1-F1
#
_cell.length_a   1.000
_cell.length_b   1.000
_cell.length_c   1.000
_cell.angle_alpha   90.00
_cell.angle_beta   90.00
_cell.angle_gamma   90.00
#
_symmetry.space_group_name_H-M   'P 1'
#
loop_
_entity.id
_entity.type
_entity.pdbx_description
1 polymer ?
#
loop_
_entity_poly.entity_id
_entity_poly.type
_entity_poly.pdbx_seq_one_letter_code
_entity_poly.pdbx_strand_id
1 'polypeptide(L)'
;CLMLKQKALLDSRLYLRAAVEFGSIMLWFYLVDRTTFFTYGTKSYSRDVLTFIFVTLTAVAAWKSMRKYKAPDMLNRWQTEEWKGWMQVLFLLYHYFNAREIYNAIRVFIAGYVWMTGYGNFMYYYHYKDFCLGRFMQMMWRLNFLVTVVCIVLRNSYMLYYICPMHTIFTIFVYATLGLGQKYNATNTGILVKIGLCVLLIYVCWDIKAVFYAIWSPFMFLVGYNDPRKPTDDLLHEWHFRSSLDRYVWIHGMLCAFLKPWAEGFLQRVDSLAFRARVAARTAVIGCTLVVLALWYEHVYKLPKVEYNKLHPYTSWIPISVWIVLRNMTPALRTYSMGIYGWLGTITLETYISQFHTWLTTGIPDGQPKMLLSFLPPEDYPLINFALATAVYVLVSHRLFTLTGTLKTAVVPNKAGRELVRNVILIAVCGSFLWLLSLVIIGAGGWGAGPAVASSTLLDASSTRQLL
;
A
#
# COMPACT_ATOMS: atom_id res chain seq x y z
N CYS A 1 -0.11 -33.96 4.43
CA CYS A 1 0.75 -33.48 5.55
C CYS A 1 0.15 -33.74 6.93
N LEU A 2 -1.15 -33.45 7.17
CA LEU A 2 -1.78 -33.66 8.49
C LEU A 2 -1.62 -35.09 9.06
N MET A 3 -1.74 -36.12 8.22
CA MET A 3 -1.55 -37.52 8.62
C MET A 3 -0.08 -37.97 8.68
N LEU A 4 0.88 -37.02 8.66
CA LEU A 4 2.34 -37.25 8.69
C LEU A 4 2.89 -38.28 7.68
N LYS A 5 2.17 -38.54 6.58
CA LYS A 5 2.62 -39.46 5.53
C LYS A 5 3.89 -38.92 4.85
N GLN A 6 4.97 -39.70 4.88
CA GLN A 6 6.31 -39.32 4.38
C GLN A 6 6.29 -38.79 2.94
N LYS A 7 5.66 -39.51 2.00
CA LYS A 7 5.55 -39.10 0.59
C LYS A 7 4.92 -37.71 0.45
N ALA A 8 3.80 -37.46 1.13
CA ALA A 8 3.12 -36.17 1.08
C ALA A 8 3.94 -35.02 1.70
N LEU A 9 4.74 -35.30 2.73
CA LEU A 9 5.66 -34.33 3.33
C LEU A 9 6.80 -33.97 2.37
N LEU A 10 7.36 -34.98 1.68
CA LEU A 10 8.41 -34.77 0.68
C LEU A 10 7.88 -33.98 -0.52
N ASP A 11 6.70 -34.32 -1.02
CA ASP A 11 6.04 -33.61 -2.13
C ASP A 11 5.73 -32.15 -1.77
N SER A 12 5.45 -31.87 -0.49
CA SER A 12 5.12 -30.52 0.00
C SER A 12 6.30 -29.78 0.66
N ARG A 13 7.53 -30.29 0.54
CA ARG A 13 8.72 -29.79 1.25
C ARG A 13 8.96 -28.31 1.06
N LEU A 14 8.76 -27.80 -0.16
CA LEU A 14 8.94 -26.38 -0.49
C LEU A 14 8.00 -25.50 0.34
N TYR A 15 6.72 -25.86 0.38
CA TYR A 15 5.69 -25.10 1.10
C TYR A 15 5.87 -25.16 2.61
N LEU A 16 6.26 -26.32 3.14
CA LEU A 16 6.54 -26.48 4.58
C LEU A 16 7.74 -25.64 5.01
N ARG A 17 8.82 -25.63 4.23
CA ARG A 17 9.98 -24.76 4.48
C ARG A 17 9.60 -23.29 4.45
N ALA A 18 8.80 -22.90 3.45
CA ALA A 18 8.32 -21.53 3.34
C ALA A 18 7.46 -21.13 4.55
N ALA A 19 6.60 -22.02 5.04
CA ALA A 19 5.78 -21.78 6.23
C ALA A 19 6.62 -21.62 7.51
N VAL A 20 7.64 -22.46 7.70
CA VAL A 20 8.57 -22.37 8.84
C VAL A 20 9.37 -21.06 8.78
N GLU A 21 9.97 -20.74 7.63
CA GLU A 21 10.73 -19.50 7.47
C GLU A 21 9.86 -18.26 7.68
N PHE A 22 8.62 -18.28 7.18
CA PHE A 22 7.65 -17.22 7.42
C PHE A 22 7.34 -17.07 8.92
N GLY A 23 7.13 -18.19 9.63
CA GLY A 23 6.95 -18.20 11.09
C GLY A 23 8.13 -17.61 11.85
N SER A 24 9.37 -17.90 11.44
CA SER A 24 10.57 -17.31 12.03
C SER A 24 10.64 -15.79 11.83
N ILE A 25 10.19 -15.27 10.67
CA ILE A 25 10.11 -13.81 10.45
C ILE A 25 9.01 -13.18 11.32
N MET A 26 7.88 -13.88 11.52
CA MET A 26 6.85 -13.40 12.44
C MET A 26 7.35 -13.36 13.89
N LEU A 27 8.13 -14.35 14.31
CA LEU A 27 8.83 -14.32 15.60
C LEU A 27 9.80 -13.15 15.68
N TRP A 28 10.56 -12.89 14.61
CA TRP A 28 11.42 -11.71 14.53
C TRP A 28 10.65 -10.40 14.76
N PHE A 29 9.52 -10.19 14.07
CA PHE A 29 8.66 -9.02 14.30
C PHE A 29 8.21 -8.89 15.75
N TYR A 30 7.81 -10.01 16.37
CA TYR A 30 7.42 -10.02 17.78
C TYR A 30 8.59 -9.64 18.68
N LEU A 31 9.78 -10.22 18.48
CA LEU A 31 10.97 -9.93 19.28
C LEU A 31 11.35 -8.46 19.21
N VAL A 32 11.47 -7.88 18.01
CA VAL A 32 11.95 -6.49 17.88
C VAL A 32 10.91 -5.44 18.28
N ASP A 33 9.61 -5.76 18.19
CA ASP A 33 8.53 -4.78 18.40
C ASP A 33 7.74 -4.96 19.71
N ARG A 34 7.81 -6.13 20.35
CA ARG A 34 7.10 -6.44 21.60
C ARG A 34 8.03 -6.76 22.77
N THR A 35 9.33 -6.88 22.53
CA THR A 35 10.32 -7.12 23.58
C THR A 35 11.37 -6.02 23.60
N THR A 36 12.06 -5.89 24.74
CA THR A 36 13.16 -4.93 24.94
C THR A 36 14.52 -5.50 24.54
N PHE A 37 14.55 -6.53 23.69
CA PHE A 37 15.80 -7.18 23.28
C PHE A 37 16.73 -6.22 22.51
N PHE A 38 16.16 -5.29 21.76
CA PHE A 38 16.89 -4.23 21.06
C PHE A 38 16.59 -2.86 21.67
N THR A 39 17.54 -1.94 21.53
CA THR A 39 17.36 -0.55 21.95
C THR A 39 16.57 0.25 20.91
N TYR A 40 16.10 1.42 21.32
CA TYR A 40 15.29 2.28 20.46
C TYR A 40 15.94 3.66 20.30
N GLY A 41 15.92 4.18 19.08
CA GLY A 41 16.40 5.51 18.74
C GLY A 41 15.28 6.51 18.50
N THR A 42 15.57 7.80 18.66
CA THR A 42 14.67 8.89 18.30
C THR A 42 14.78 9.23 16.81
N LYS A 43 13.71 9.77 16.22
CA LYS A 43 13.71 10.22 14.83
C LYS A 43 14.35 11.61 14.73
N SER A 44 15.25 11.79 13.77
CA SER A 44 15.87 13.08 13.45
C SER A 44 15.63 13.41 11.97
N TYR A 45 15.30 14.66 11.65
CA TYR A 45 15.07 15.10 10.28
C TYR A 45 16.11 16.12 9.84
N SER A 46 16.74 15.86 8.70
CA SER A 46 17.50 16.85 7.94
C SER A 46 17.09 16.75 6.48
N ARG A 47 16.69 17.89 5.90
CA ARG A 47 16.31 17.99 4.49
C ARG A 47 17.46 17.60 3.58
N ASP A 48 18.67 18.02 3.92
CA ASP A 48 19.87 17.74 3.14
C ASP A 48 20.20 16.26 3.15
N VAL A 49 20.13 15.61 4.31
CA VAL A 49 20.36 14.15 4.44
C VAL A 49 19.31 13.37 3.64
N LEU A 50 18.03 13.70 3.77
CA LEU A 50 16.96 13.03 3.03
C LEU A 50 17.17 13.18 1.51
N THR A 51 17.45 14.40 1.06
CA THR A 51 17.66 14.69 -0.37
C THR A 51 18.91 14.00 -0.88
N PHE A 52 20.01 14.04 -0.14
CA PHE A 52 21.26 13.38 -0.47
C PHE A 52 21.06 11.87 -0.64
N ILE A 53 20.39 11.20 0.31
CA ILE A 53 20.10 9.77 0.24
C ILE A 53 19.24 9.45 -1.00
N PHE A 54 18.17 10.21 -1.23
CA PHE A 54 17.25 9.94 -2.34
C PHE A 54 17.91 10.19 -3.71
N VAL A 55 18.66 11.28 -3.86
CA VAL A 55 19.39 11.60 -5.09
C VAL A 55 20.47 10.55 -5.35
N THR A 56 21.24 10.16 -4.33
CA THR A 56 22.27 9.13 -4.46
C THR A 56 21.67 7.79 -4.86
N LEU A 57 20.57 7.36 -4.21
CA LEU A 57 19.86 6.13 -4.59
C LEU A 57 19.36 6.20 -6.03
N THR A 58 18.78 7.34 -6.43
CA THR A 58 18.29 7.55 -7.80
C THR A 58 19.41 7.51 -8.82
N ALA A 59 20.56 8.14 -8.53
CA ALA A 59 21.72 8.14 -9.40
C ALA A 59 22.28 6.71 -9.57
N VAL A 60 22.39 5.95 -8.48
CA VAL A 60 22.80 4.54 -8.53
C VAL A 60 21.79 3.68 -9.30
N ALA A 61 20.49 3.89 -9.08
CA ALA A 61 19.43 3.20 -9.80
C ALA A 61 19.49 3.49 -11.31
N ALA A 62 19.65 4.75 -11.70
CA ALA A 62 19.79 5.16 -13.08
C ALA A 62 21.06 4.57 -13.71
N TRP A 63 22.20 4.63 -13.03
CA TRP A 63 23.47 4.15 -13.56
C TRP A 63 23.54 2.62 -13.70
N LYS A 64 23.12 1.88 -12.66
CA LYS A 64 23.32 0.42 -12.59
C LYS A 64 22.13 -0.39 -13.12
N SER A 65 20.93 0.18 -13.19
CA SER A 65 19.71 -0.60 -13.43
C SER A 65 18.82 -0.10 -14.57
N MET A 66 19.24 0.92 -15.32
CA MET A 66 18.53 1.36 -16.53
C MET A 66 18.44 0.22 -17.54
N ARG A 67 17.20 -0.16 -17.89
CA ARG A 67 16.92 -1.21 -18.89
C ARG A 67 15.92 -0.70 -19.92
N LYS A 68 16.13 -1.13 -21.17
CA LYS A 68 15.20 -0.91 -22.28
C LYS A 68 14.26 -2.10 -22.40
N TYR A 69 12.96 -1.86 -22.35
CA TYR A 69 11.93 -2.87 -22.53
C TYR A 69 11.32 -2.77 -23.94
N LYS A 70 10.96 -3.92 -24.51
CA LYS A 70 10.35 -4.01 -25.85
C LYS A 70 8.87 -3.60 -25.75
N ALA A 71 8.41 -2.79 -26.71
CA ALA A 71 7.12 -2.11 -26.82
C ALA A 71 7.03 -0.76 -26.04
N PRO A 72 6.91 0.39 -26.75
CA PRO A 72 6.71 1.72 -26.16
C PRO A 72 5.24 1.95 -25.79
N ASP A 73 4.60 0.96 -25.16
CA ASP A 73 3.20 1.07 -24.72
C ASP A 73 3.09 2.09 -23.60
N MET A 74 1.97 2.80 -23.55
CA MET A 74 1.72 3.78 -22.50
C MET A 74 1.52 3.07 -21.16
N LEU A 75 2.26 3.49 -20.12
CA LEU A 75 2.22 2.90 -18.78
C LEU A 75 2.40 1.39 -18.80
N ASN A 76 3.51 0.93 -19.36
CA ASN A 76 3.85 -0.48 -19.32
C ASN A 76 4.09 -0.96 -17.88
N ARG A 77 4.03 -2.29 -17.67
CA ARG A 77 4.18 -2.89 -16.34
C ARG A 77 5.46 -2.42 -15.64
N TRP A 78 6.58 -2.39 -16.35
CA TRP A 78 7.88 -2.00 -15.79
C TRP A 78 7.90 -0.55 -15.30
N GLN A 79 7.31 0.38 -16.07
CA GLN A 79 7.13 1.77 -15.66
C GLN A 79 6.22 1.89 -14.44
N THR A 80 5.13 1.13 -14.36
CA THR A 80 4.24 1.17 -13.18
C THR A 80 4.91 0.61 -11.94
N GLU A 81 5.73 -0.45 -12.06
CA GLU A 81 6.53 -0.97 -10.94
C GLU A 81 7.64 0.01 -10.53
N GLU A 82 8.35 0.62 -11.49
CA GLU A 82 9.32 1.69 -11.20
C GLU A 82 8.65 2.87 -10.49
N TRP A 83 7.47 3.27 -10.96
CA TRP A 83 6.69 4.35 -10.35
C TRP A 83 6.36 4.05 -8.89
N LYS A 84 5.85 2.84 -8.63
CA LYS A 84 5.65 2.34 -7.26
C LYS A 84 6.94 2.34 -6.45
N GLY A 85 8.05 1.91 -7.04
CA GLY A 85 9.33 1.80 -6.35
C GLY A 85 9.86 3.10 -5.80
N TRP A 86 9.95 4.15 -6.63
CA TRP A 86 10.49 5.42 -6.15
C TRP A 86 9.51 6.13 -5.19
N MET A 87 8.20 5.99 -5.41
CA MET A 87 7.18 6.45 -4.45
C MET A 87 7.36 5.76 -3.10
N GLN A 88 7.61 4.45 -3.11
CA GLN A 88 7.82 3.67 -1.90
C GLN A 88 9.05 4.13 -1.14
N VAL A 89 10.16 4.41 -1.82
CA VAL A 89 11.37 4.92 -1.15
C VAL A 89 11.08 6.23 -0.43
N LEU A 90 10.45 7.20 -1.09
CA LEU A 90 10.12 8.48 -0.44
C LEU A 90 9.09 8.31 0.68
N PHE A 91 8.09 7.45 0.50
CA PHE A 91 7.13 7.09 1.54
C PHE A 91 7.81 6.52 2.77
N LEU A 92 8.81 5.66 2.58
CA LEU A 92 9.58 5.04 3.64
C LEU A 92 10.48 6.07 4.37
N LEU A 93 11.26 6.85 3.63
CA LEU A 93 12.13 7.89 4.20
C LEU A 93 11.32 8.94 4.98
N TYR A 94 10.11 9.26 4.51
CA TYR A 94 9.17 10.13 5.23
C TYR A 94 8.86 9.60 6.64
N HIS A 95 8.55 8.31 6.79
CA HIS A 95 8.22 7.73 8.09
C HIS A 95 9.43 7.55 8.99
N TYR A 96 10.59 7.22 8.41
CA TYR A 96 11.85 7.05 9.14
C TYR A 96 12.33 8.37 9.73
N PHE A 97 12.48 9.41 8.91
CA PHE A 97 12.98 10.71 9.35
C PHE A 97 11.88 11.63 9.90
N ASN A 98 10.60 11.25 9.85
CA ASN A 98 9.47 12.11 10.26
C ASN A 98 9.44 13.44 9.48
N ALA A 99 9.66 13.37 8.16
CA ALA A 99 9.80 14.52 7.26
C ALA A 99 8.46 15.20 6.96
N ARG A 100 7.89 15.93 7.94
CA ARG A 100 6.55 16.54 7.83
C ARG A 100 6.38 17.47 6.62
N GLU A 101 7.46 18.09 6.15
CA GLU A 101 7.48 19.00 4.99
C GLU A 101 6.93 18.36 3.70
N ILE A 102 7.18 17.07 3.48
CA ILE A 102 6.76 16.36 2.25
C ILE A 102 5.40 15.66 2.41
N TYR A 103 4.64 15.93 3.47
CA TYR A 103 3.35 15.28 3.73
C TYR A 103 2.40 15.34 2.53
N ASN A 104 2.26 16.51 1.90
CA ASN A 104 1.36 16.69 0.75
C ASN A 104 1.80 15.83 -0.45
N ALA A 105 3.11 15.65 -0.66
CA ALA A 105 3.64 14.73 -1.69
C ALA A 105 3.33 13.26 -1.34
N ILE A 106 3.53 12.86 -0.08
CA ILE A 106 3.20 11.50 0.38
C ILE A 106 1.71 11.20 0.21
N ARG A 107 0.84 12.19 0.43
CA ARG A 107 -0.59 12.05 0.14
C ARG A 107 -0.87 11.81 -1.34
N VAL A 108 -0.23 12.54 -2.25
CA VAL A 108 -0.31 12.25 -3.70
C VAL A 108 0.20 10.85 -4.03
N PHE A 109 1.23 10.35 -3.34
CA PHE A 109 1.74 9.00 -3.56
C PHE A 109 0.73 7.93 -3.13
N ILE A 110 0.07 8.10 -1.98
CA ILE A 110 -1.01 7.20 -1.56
C ILE A 110 -2.14 7.21 -2.58
N ALA A 111 -2.54 8.39 -3.06
CA ALA A 111 -3.52 8.53 -4.12
C ALA A 111 -3.06 7.84 -5.43
N GLY A 112 -1.77 7.88 -5.75
CA GLY A 112 -1.17 7.16 -6.88
C GLY A 112 -1.28 5.64 -6.75
N TYR A 113 -1.06 5.07 -5.57
CA TYR A 113 -1.26 3.64 -5.33
C TYR A 113 -2.74 3.23 -5.49
N VAL A 114 -3.66 4.04 -4.96
CA VAL A 114 -5.10 3.82 -5.11
C VAL A 114 -5.54 3.96 -6.58
N TRP A 115 -4.98 4.95 -7.29
CA TRP A 115 -5.19 5.13 -8.72
C TRP A 115 -4.77 3.90 -9.51
N MET A 116 -3.59 3.33 -9.21
CA MET A 116 -3.11 2.09 -9.85
C MET A 116 -4.00 0.89 -9.56
N THR A 117 -4.67 0.86 -8.41
CA THR A 117 -5.66 -0.17 -8.08
C THR A 117 -6.87 -0.05 -9.00
N GLY A 118 -7.38 1.15 -9.22
CA GLY A 118 -8.42 1.42 -10.20
C GLY A 118 -8.00 1.05 -11.63
N TYR A 119 -6.87 1.60 -12.07
CA TYR A 119 -6.33 1.42 -13.42
C TYR A 119 -5.99 -0.03 -13.75
N GLY A 120 -5.19 -0.69 -12.91
CA GLY A 120 -4.69 -2.04 -13.15
C GLY A 120 -5.79 -3.10 -13.13
N ASN A 121 -6.70 -3.01 -12.16
CA ASN A 121 -7.84 -3.93 -12.08
C ASN A 121 -8.81 -3.71 -13.24
N PHE A 122 -9.09 -2.46 -13.61
CA PHE A 122 -9.94 -2.17 -14.77
C PHE A 122 -9.34 -2.74 -16.06
N MET A 123 -8.07 -2.43 -16.34
CA MET A 123 -7.36 -2.95 -17.52
C MET A 123 -7.42 -4.48 -17.59
N TYR A 124 -7.26 -5.15 -16.44
CA TYR A 124 -7.35 -6.60 -16.38
C TYR A 124 -8.76 -7.11 -16.73
N TYR A 125 -9.78 -6.72 -15.97
CA TYR A 125 -11.13 -7.25 -16.14
C TYR A 125 -11.76 -6.82 -17.47
N TYR A 126 -11.43 -5.63 -17.96
CA TYR A 126 -11.93 -5.14 -19.24
C TYR A 126 -11.34 -5.90 -20.43
N HIS A 127 -10.02 -6.14 -20.43
CA HIS A 127 -9.33 -6.81 -21.54
C HIS A 127 -9.53 -8.33 -21.52
N TYR A 128 -9.31 -8.97 -20.38
CA TYR A 128 -9.34 -10.43 -20.27
C TYR A 128 -10.74 -11.00 -20.04
N LYS A 129 -11.71 -10.16 -19.64
CA LYS A 129 -13.10 -10.56 -19.32
C LYS A 129 -13.19 -11.74 -18.33
N ASP A 130 -12.15 -11.91 -17.52
CA ASP A 130 -12.03 -13.00 -16.58
C ASP A 130 -12.50 -12.54 -15.19
N PHE A 131 -13.72 -12.91 -14.84
CA PHE A 131 -14.33 -12.66 -13.54
C PHE A 131 -14.24 -13.87 -12.60
N CYS A 132 -13.33 -14.82 -12.85
CA CYS A 132 -13.17 -16.02 -12.04
C CYS A 132 -12.79 -15.68 -10.59
N LEU A 133 -13.48 -16.33 -9.65
CA LEU A 133 -13.25 -16.17 -8.21
C LEU A 133 -11.82 -16.57 -7.79
N GLY A 134 -11.18 -17.51 -8.49
CA GLY A 134 -9.84 -17.99 -8.16
C GLY A 134 -8.80 -16.88 -8.24
N ARG A 135 -8.83 -16.10 -9.34
CA ARG A 135 -7.93 -14.96 -9.50
C ARG A 135 -8.24 -13.83 -8.52
N PHE A 136 -9.52 -13.56 -8.28
CA PHE A 136 -9.92 -12.58 -7.27
C PHE A 136 -9.35 -12.95 -5.89
N MET A 137 -9.44 -14.22 -5.50
CA MET A 137 -8.87 -14.71 -4.23
C MET A 137 -7.34 -14.62 -4.19
N GLN A 138 -6.64 -14.77 -5.32
CA GLN A 138 -5.19 -14.54 -5.36
C GLN A 138 -4.80 -13.09 -5.12
N MET A 139 -5.63 -12.16 -5.60
CA MET A 139 -5.44 -10.74 -5.33
C MET A 139 -5.75 -10.43 -3.86
N MET A 140 -6.83 -10.98 -3.30
CA MET A 140 -7.14 -10.86 -1.87
C MET A 140 -6.01 -11.42 -1.00
N TRP A 141 -5.41 -12.56 -1.39
CA TRP A 141 -4.23 -13.09 -0.74
C TRP A 141 -3.06 -12.12 -0.78
N ARG A 142 -2.73 -11.58 -1.97
CA ARG A 142 -1.61 -10.65 -2.15
C ARG A 142 -1.73 -9.43 -1.26
N LEU A 143 -2.95 -8.89 -1.10
CA LEU A 143 -3.22 -7.67 -0.32
C LEU A 143 -3.32 -7.93 1.18
N ASN A 144 -3.88 -9.08 1.60
CA ASN A 144 -4.35 -9.27 2.97
C ASN A 144 -3.63 -10.35 3.77
N PHE A 145 -2.99 -11.33 3.13
CA PHE A 145 -2.42 -12.47 3.87
C PHE A 145 -1.36 -12.02 4.88
N LEU A 146 -0.37 -11.24 4.43
CA LEU A 146 0.74 -10.80 5.29
C LEU A 146 0.23 -9.97 6.47
N VAL A 147 -0.56 -8.94 6.19
CA VAL A 147 -1.12 -8.04 7.22
C VAL A 147 -2.00 -8.80 8.21
N THR A 148 -2.82 -9.74 7.76
CA THR A 148 -3.68 -10.54 8.65
C THR A 148 -2.84 -11.34 9.64
N VAL A 149 -1.78 -12.01 9.18
CA VAL A 149 -0.92 -12.78 10.09
C VAL A 149 -0.14 -11.87 11.04
N VAL A 150 0.36 -10.72 10.55
CA VAL A 150 1.04 -9.73 11.41
C VAL A 150 0.11 -9.19 12.48
N CYS A 151 -1.15 -8.88 12.14
CA CYS A 151 -2.18 -8.47 13.10
C CYS A 151 -2.42 -9.52 14.18
N ILE A 152 -2.50 -10.80 13.81
CA ILE A 152 -2.68 -11.90 14.77
C ILE A 152 -1.47 -12.02 15.70
N VAL A 153 -0.26 -12.02 15.14
CA VAL A 153 1.00 -12.24 15.90
C VAL A 153 1.29 -11.09 16.85
N LEU A 154 1.04 -9.84 16.41
CA LEU A 154 1.39 -8.64 17.18
C LEU A 154 0.22 -8.05 17.96
N ARG A 155 -0.96 -8.69 17.89
CA ARG A 155 -2.22 -8.24 18.47
C ARG A 155 -2.59 -6.82 18.02
N ASN A 156 -2.45 -6.55 16.73
CA ASN A 156 -2.81 -5.27 16.12
C ASN A 156 -4.14 -5.39 15.38
N SER A 157 -4.94 -4.34 15.44
CA SER A 157 -6.09 -4.06 14.61
C SER A 157 -5.67 -3.89 13.14
N TYR A 158 -6.48 -4.41 12.23
CA TYR A 158 -6.22 -4.39 10.78
C TYR A 158 -6.02 -2.97 10.23
N MET A 159 -6.73 -2.01 10.82
CA MET A 159 -6.66 -0.59 10.48
C MET A 159 -5.34 0.11 10.77
N LEU A 160 -4.49 -0.45 11.64
CA LEU A 160 -3.13 0.07 11.82
C LEU A 160 -2.40 0.14 10.46
N TYR A 161 -2.69 -0.82 9.58
CA TYR A 161 -2.16 -0.91 8.22
C TYR A 161 -3.20 -0.51 7.17
N TYR A 162 -3.87 0.64 7.37
CA TYR A 162 -5.06 1.09 6.62
C TYR A 162 -4.96 1.05 5.08
N ILE A 163 -3.74 1.05 4.53
CA ILE A 163 -3.52 0.89 3.08
C ILE A 163 -4.12 -0.46 2.60
N CYS A 164 -3.98 -1.54 3.36
CA CYS A 164 -4.51 -2.85 2.98
C CYS A 164 -6.05 -2.87 2.87
N PRO A 165 -6.84 -2.44 3.88
CA PRO A 165 -8.30 -2.36 3.76
C PRO A 165 -8.75 -1.45 2.62
N MET A 166 -8.07 -0.31 2.45
CA MET A 166 -8.37 0.66 1.40
C MET A 166 -8.16 0.08 -0.02
N HIS A 167 -7.04 -0.63 -0.24
CA HIS A 167 -6.82 -1.30 -1.53
C HIS A 167 -7.80 -2.47 -1.75
N THR A 168 -8.17 -3.16 -0.68
CA THR A 168 -9.15 -4.26 -0.73
C THR A 168 -10.52 -3.76 -1.16
N ILE A 169 -11.03 -2.70 -0.52
CA ILE A 169 -12.37 -2.17 -0.84
C ILE A 169 -12.43 -1.63 -2.28
N PHE A 170 -11.43 -0.88 -2.73
CA PHE A 170 -11.44 -0.35 -4.09
C PHE A 170 -11.25 -1.45 -5.14
N THR A 171 -10.52 -2.52 -4.82
CA THR A 171 -10.47 -3.72 -5.67
C THR A 171 -11.84 -4.37 -5.79
N ILE A 172 -12.57 -4.50 -4.68
CA ILE A 172 -13.95 -5.03 -4.68
C ILE A 172 -14.87 -4.13 -5.50
N PHE A 173 -14.77 -2.80 -5.37
CA PHE A 173 -15.61 -1.87 -6.14
C PHE A 173 -15.34 -1.95 -7.64
N VAL A 174 -14.07 -2.02 -8.07
CA VAL A 174 -13.76 -2.20 -9.50
C VAL A 174 -14.29 -3.55 -10.00
N TYR A 175 -14.10 -4.62 -9.23
CA TYR A 175 -14.62 -5.95 -9.56
C TYR A 175 -16.15 -5.95 -9.66
N ALA A 176 -16.85 -5.35 -8.70
CA ALA A 176 -18.31 -5.25 -8.71
C ALA A 176 -18.80 -4.41 -9.90
N THR A 177 -18.15 -3.27 -10.18
CA THR A 177 -18.54 -2.37 -11.28
C THR A 177 -18.48 -3.07 -12.63
N LEU A 178 -17.40 -3.82 -12.89
CA LEU A 178 -17.23 -4.53 -14.15
C LEU A 178 -17.95 -5.88 -14.17
N GLY A 179 -18.05 -6.56 -13.03
CA GLY A 179 -18.67 -7.88 -12.90
C GLY A 179 -20.21 -7.84 -12.91
N LEU A 180 -20.82 -6.78 -12.37
CA LEU A 180 -22.28 -6.58 -12.42
C LEU A 180 -22.69 -6.02 -13.78
N GLY A 181 -23.60 -6.69 -14.48
CA GLY A 181 -24.06 -6.23 -15.79
C GLY A 181 -22.95 -6.21 -16.85
N GLN A 182 -22.23 -7.31 -17.01
CA GLN A 182 -21.09 -7.45 -17.94
C GLN A 182 -21.43 -7.08 -19.38
N LYS A 183 -22.68 -7.33 -19.81
CA LYS A 183 -23.22 -6.96 -21.12
C LYS A 183 -23.02 -5.47 -21.47
N TYR A 184 -23.11 -4.58 -20.48
CA TYR A 184 -22.96 -3.13 -20.68
C TYR A 184 -21.50 -2.70 -20.83
N ASN A 185 -20.53 -3.56 -20.50
CA ASN A 185 -19.11 -3.26 -20.69
C ASN A 185 -18.71 -3.26 -22.18
N ALA A 186 -19.55 -3.78 -23.07
CA ALA A 186 -19.27 -3.79 -24.52
C ALA A 186 -19.48 -2.42 -25.18
N THR A 187 -20.22 -1.52 -24.52
CA THR A 187 -20.57 -0.20 -25.07
C THR A 187 -19.85 0.92 -24.32
N ASN A 188 -19.36 1.93 -25.04
CA ASN A 188 -18.72 3.11 -24.44
C ASN A 188 -19.67 3.81 -23.46
N THR A 189 -20.94 3.98 -23.84
CA THR A 189 -21.97 4.58 -22.99
C THR A 189 -22.18 3.79 -21.71
N GLY A 190 -22.25 2.46 -21.79
CA GLY A 190 -22.41 1.60 -20.61
C GLY A 190 -21.27 1.74 -19.60
N ILE A 191 -20.02 1.86 -20.06
CA ILE A 191 -18.87 2.09 -19.18
C ILE A 191 -18.92 3.48 -18.54
N LEU A 192 -19.24 4.53 -19.31
CA LEU A 192 -19.34 5.89 -18.80
C LEU A 192 -20.45 6.02 -17.76
N VAL A 193 -21.62 5.40 -17.99
CA VAL A 193 -22.71 5.34 -17.01
C VAL A 193 -22.24 4.63 -15.74
N LYS A 194 -21.54 3.49 -15.85
CA LYS A 194 -20.98 2.79 -14.69
C LYS A 194 -19.98 3.64 -13.90
N ILE A 195 -19.09 4.36 -14.58
CA ILE A 195 -18.16 5.29 -13.95
C ILE A 195 -18.93 6.41 -13.21
N GLY A 196 -19.97 6.98 -13.84
CA GLY A 196 -20.85 7.98 -13.20
C GLY A 196 -21.58 7.43 -11.97
N LEU A 197 -22.06 6.19 -12.03
CA LEU A 197 -22.66 5.51 -10.89
C LEU A 197 -21.66 5.27 -9.75
N CYS A 198 -20.39 4.99 -10.05
CA CYS A 198 -19.34 4.91 -9.02
C CYS A 198 -19.13 6.26 -8.32
N VAL A 199 -19.14 7.37 -9.06
CA VAL A 199 -19.02 8.71 -8.47
C VAL A 199 -20.19 8.99 -7.53
N LEU A 200 -21.42 8.70 -7.99
CA LEU A 200 -22.63 8.84 -7.17
C LEU A 200 -22.58 7.95 -5.92
N LEU A 201 -22.17 6.69 -6.07
CA LEU A 201 -22.01 5.75 -4.96
C LEU A 201 -21.02 6.28 -3.92
N ILE A 202 -19.86 6.78 -4.35
CA ILE A 202 -18.87 7.35 -3.42
C ILE A 202 -19.41 8.60 -2.73
N TYR A 203 -20.07 9.49 -3.46
CA TYR A 203 -20.70 10.68 -2.88
C TYR A 203 -21.70 10.29 -1.77
N VAL A 204 -22.63 9.38 -2.06
CA VAL A 204 -23.63 8.93 -1.09
C VAL A 204 -22.99 8.21 0.10
N CYS A 205 -22.00 7.34 -0.13
CA CYS A 205 -21.40 6.51 0.90
C CYS A 205 -20.38 7.23 1.79
N TRP A 206 -19.66 8.26 1.29
CA TRP A 206 -18.62 8.97 2.04
C TRP A 206 -18.98 10.41 2.41
N ASP A 207 -19.66 11.16 1.53
CA ASP A 207 -19.94 12.58 1.81
C ASP A 207 -21.16 12.73 2.76
N ILE A 208 -22.09 11.75 2.76
CA ILE A 208 -23.17 11.67 3.74
C ILE A 208 -22.74 10.85 4.95
N LYS A 209 -22.28 11.52 6.01
CA LYS A 209 -21.78 10.85 7.24
C LYS A 209 -22.75 9.80 7.80
N ALA A 210 -24.05 10.12 7.90
CA ALA A 210 -25.03 9.17 8.44
C ALA A 210 -25.05 7.83 7.66
N VAL A 211 -24.94 7.90 6.33
CA VAL A 211 -24.87 6.72 5.47
C VAL A 211 -23.55 5.98 5.68
N PHE A 212 -22.43 6.70 5.78
CA PHE A 212 -21.14 6.10 6.08
C PHE A 212 -21.18 5.26 7.37
N TYR A 213 -21.63 5.84 8.48
CA TYR A 213 -21.71 5.13 9.76
C TYR A 213 -22.70 3.97 9.73
N ALA A 214 -23.82 4.10 9.02
CA ALA A 214 -24.77 3.01 8.84
C ALA A 214 -24.14 1.82 8.07
N ILE A 215 -23.37 2.09 7.01
CA ILE A 215 -22.70 1.05 6.21
C ILE A 215 -21.56 0.39 6.99
N TRP A 216 -20.77 1.15 7.73
CA TRP A 216 -19.52 0.67 8.33
C TRP A 216 -19.64 0.20 9.77
N SER A 217 -20.68 0.58 10.51
CA SER A 217 -20.89 0.11 11.89
C SER A 217 -20.96 -1.42 12.03
N PRO A 218 -21.59 -2.21 11.13
CA PRO A 218 -21.57 -3.68 11.23
C PRO A 218 -20.17 -4.26 11.03
N PHE A 219 -19.26 -3.53 10.37
CA PHE A 219 -17.90 -3.96 10.06
C PHE A 219 -16.86 -3.40 11.04
N MET A 220 -17.28 -2.84 12.18
CA MET A 220 -16.36 -2.31 13.21
C MET A 220 -15.33 -3.35 13.69
N PHE A 221 -15.68 -4.64 13.71
CA PHE A 221 -14.74 -5.70 14.06
C PHE A 221 -13.53 -5.78 13.12
N LEU A 222 -13.65 -5.25 11.89
CA LEU A 222 -12.62 -5.26 10.87
C LEU A 222 -11.96 -3.88 10.70
N VAL A 223 -12.77 -2.81 10.65
CA VAL A 223 -12.30 -1.45 10.34
C VAL A 223 -12.34 -0.49 11.53
N GLY A 224 -12.67 -0.98 12.73
CA GLY A 224 -12.54 -0.23 13.96
C GLY A 224 -11.08 -0.06 14.36
N TYR A 225 -10.72 1.12 14.86
CA TYR A 225 -9.37 1.40 15.33
C TYR A 225 -9.38 2.38 16.49
N ASN A 226 -8.54 2.11 17.48
CA ASN A 226 -8.29 3.02 18.59
C ASN A 226 -6.80 3.04 18.89
N ASP A 227 -6.14 4.19 18.72
CA ASP A 227 -4.74 4.34 19.09
C ASP A 227 -4.64 4.47 20.62
N PRO A 228 -3.98 3.55 21.35
CA PRO A 228 -3.84 3.64 22.80
C PRO A 228 -3.11 4.92 23.26
N ARG A 229 -2.36 5.58 22.38
CA ARG A 229 -1.66 6.85 22.68
C ARG A 229 -2.56 8.07 22.50
N LYS A 230 -3.70 7.93 21.81
CA LYS A 230 -4.69 8.96 21.55
C LYS A 230 -6.08 8.32 21.55
N PRO A 231 -6.54 7.84 22.71
CA PRO A 231 -7.80 7.11 22.79
C PRO A 231 -8.95 8.00 22.33
N THR A 232 -9.82 7.45 21.48
CA THR A 232 -11.00 8.12 20.94
C THR A 232 -12.19 7.16 21.00
N ASP A 233 -13.38 7.67 21.33
CA ASP A 233 -14.60 6.86 21.40
C ASP A 233 -15.13 6.49 20.00
N ASP A 234 -14.81 7.30 18.99
CA ASP A 234 -15.17 7.08 17.60
C ASP A 234 -14.17 6.14 16.90
N LEU A 235 -14.45 4.84 16.99
CA LEU A 235 -13.63 3.77 16.38
C LEU A 235 -13.59 3.83 14.85
N LEU A 236 -14.56 4.48 14.19
CA LEU A 236 -14.63 4.58 12.74
C LEU A 236 -13.99 5.86 12.21
N HIS A 237 -13.60 6.78 13.09
CA HIS A 237 -12.99 8.06 12.73
C HIS A 237 -11.82 7.89 11.77
N GLU A 238 -10.86 7.01 12.13
CA GLU A 238 -9.65 6.81 11.34
C GLU A 238 -9.97 6.18 9.98
N TRP A 239 -10.91 5.23 9.95
CA TRP A 239 -11.36 4.63 8.69
C TRP A 239 -12.02 5.65 7.78
N HIS A 240 -12.96 6.45 8.30
CA HIS A 240 -13.60 7.54 7.57
C HIS A 240 -12.57 8.55 7.07
N PHE A 241 -11.68 9.03 7.94
CA PHE A 241 -10.66 10.00 7.58
C PHE A 241 -9.73 9.48 6.48
N ARG A 242 -9.16 8.28 6.63
CA ARG A 242 -8.20 7.74 5.65
C ARG A 242 -8.85 7.39 4.31
N SER A 243 -9.98 6.69 4.34
CA SER A 243 -10.66 6.27 3.11
C SER A 243 -11.31 7.44 2.36
N SER A 244 -11.78 8.48 3.08
CA SER A 244 -12.36 9.67 2.45
C SER A 244 -11.32 10.45 1.65
N LEU A 245 -10.05 10.48 2.07
CA LEU A 245 -9.01 11.27 1.40
C LEU A 245 -8.76 10.81 -0.06
N ASP A 246 -8.86 9.51 -0.35
CA ASP A 246 -8.57 8.93 -1.68
C ASP A 246 -9.82 8.43 -2.42
N ARG A 247 -11.02 8.84 -1.99
CA ARG A 247 -12.30 8.23 -2.39
C ARG A 247 -12.64 8.29 -3.88
N TYR A 248 -12.12 9.28 -4.63
CA TYR A 248 -12.41 9.46 -6.05
C TYR A 248 -11.28 8.97 -6.99
N VAL A 249 -10.06 8.80 -6.47
CA VAL A 249 -8.88 8.64 -7.35
C VAL A 249 -8.83 7.28 -8.05
N TRP A 250 -9.41 6.23 -7.46
CA TRP A 250 -9.56 4.92 -8.12
C TRP A 250 -10.52 4.98 -9.33
N ILE A 251 -11.57 5.81 -9.27
CA ILE A 251 -12.50 6.04 -10.38
C ILE A 251 -11.76 6.75 -11.53
N HIS A 252 -10.95 7.75 -11.20
CA HIS A 252 -10.06 8.38 -12.18
C HIS A 252 -9.10 7.35 -12.81
N GLY A 253 -8.58 6.39 -12.04
CA GLY A 253 -7.82 5.26 -12.56
C GLY A 253 -8.57 4.43 -13.59
N MET A 254 -9.84 4.09 -13.33
CA MET A 254 -10.70 3.40 -14.29
C MET A 254 -10.92 4.22 -15.55
N LEU A 255 -11.16 5.52 -15.41
CA LEU A 255 -11.35 6.43 -16.54
C LEU A 255 -10.09 6.51 -17.42
N CYS A 256 -8.90 6.63 -16.82
CA CYS A 256 -7.65 6.61 -17.58
C CYS A 256 -7.42 5.26 -18.28
N ALA A 257 -7.79 4.14 -17.66
CA ALA A 257 -7.70 2.82 -18.28
C ALA A 257 -8.65 2.71 -19.49
N PHE A 258 -9.88 3.22 -19.37
CA PHE A 258 -10.81 3.32 -20.48
C PHE A 258 -10.26 4.21 -21.60
N LEU A 259 -9.72 5.39 -21.27
CA LEU A 259 -9.21 6.36 -22.25
C LEU A 259 -7.87 5.97 -22.90
N LYS A 260 -7.20 4.93 -22.40
CA LYS A 260 -5.87 4.50 -22.83
C LYS A 260 -5.72 4.30 -24.34
N PRO A 261 -6.63 3.61 -25.07
CA PRO A 261 -6.46 3.38 -26.51
C PRO A 261 -6.43 4.69 -27.31
N TRP A 262 -7.26 5.68 -26.93
CA TRP A 262 -7.26 7.00 -27.57
C TRP A 262 -5.98 7.79 -27.28
N ALA A 263 -5.49 7.71 -26.04
CA ALA A 263 -4.23 8.33 -25.64
C ALA A 263 -3.04 7.72 -26.41
N GLU A 264 -3.00 6.40 -26.57
CA GLU A 264 -1.97 5.71 -27.37
C GLU A 264 -2.05 6.08 -28.85
N GLY A 265 -3.26 6.15 -29.43
CA GLY A 265 -3.45 6.62 -30.80
C GLY A 265 -3.01 8.09 -30.99
N PHE A 266 -3.20 8.95 -29.99
CA PHE A 266 -2.66 10.31 -30.02
C PHE A 266 -1.12 10.31 -29.99
N LEU A 267 -0.50 9.56 -29.09
CA LEU A 267 0.96 9.47 -28.99
C LEU A 267 1.59 8.91 -30.28
N GLN A 268 0.99 7.89 -30.88
CA GLN A 268 1.43 7.33 -32.16
C GLN A 268 1.35 8.36 -33.30
N ARG A 269 0.27 9.14 -33.36
CA ARG A 269 0.15 10.25 -34.32
C ARG A 269 1.25 11.28 -34.12
N VAL A 270 1.48 11.73 -32.89
CA VAL A 270 2.57 12.68 -32.57
C VAL A 270 3.94 12.11 -32.99
N ASP A 271 4.19 10.84 -32.72
CA ASP A 271 5.47 10.19 -33.06
C ASP A 271 5.70 10.06 -34.57
N SER A 272 4.63 9.93 -35.37
CA SER A 272 4.70 9.89 -36.83
C SER A 272 4.92 11.26 -37.51
N LEU A 273 4.77 12.38 -36.79
CA LEU A 273 4.97 13.72 -37.36
C LEU A 273 6.43 13.95 -37.81
N ALA A 274 6.62 14.82 -38.79
CA ALA A 274 7.94 15.33 -39.17
C ALA A 274 8.66 15.97 -37.97
N PHE A 275 10.00 15.99 -37.97
CA PHE A 275 10.81 16.37 -36.80
C PHE A 275 10.37 17.71 -36.16
N ARG A 276 10.24 18.78 -36.94
CA ARG A 276 9.84 20.10 -36.44
C ARG A 276 8.43 20.10 -35.83
N ALA A 277 7.46 19.50 -36.51
CA ALA A 277 6.09 19.39 -36.04
C ALA A 277 5.98 18.51 -34.78
N ARG A 278 6.74 17.41 -34.71
CA ARG A 278 6.83 16.53 -33.55
C ARG A 278 7.38 17.25 -32.31
N VAL A 279 8.46 18.01 -32.48
CA VAL A 279 9.04 18.80 -31.39
C VAL A 279 8.06 19.88 -30.94
N ALA A 280 7.46 20.63 -31.86
CA ALA A 280 6.46 21.64 -31.54
C ALA A 280 5.27 21.05 -30.76
N ALA A 281 4.69 19.95 -31.24
CA ALA A 281 3.58 19.27 -30.58
C ALA A 281 3.95 18.79 -29.16
N ARG A 282 5.11 18.15 -29.00
CA ARG A 282 5.58 17.70 -27.68
C ARG A 282 5.83 18.86 -26.73
N THR A 283 6.48 19.93 -27.19
CA THR A 283 6.74 21.13 -26.39
C THR A 283 5.43 21.80 -25.97
N ALA A 284 4.44 21.88 -26.87
CA ALA A 284 3.13 22.43 -26.54
C ALA A 284 2.41 21.60 -25.47
N VAL A 285 2.38 20.28 -25.59
CA VAL A 285 1.74 19.41 -24.59
C VAL A 285 2.48 19.45 -23.26
N ILE A 286 3.82 19.38 -23.26
CA ILE A 286 4.63 19.50 -22.05
C ILE A 286 4.39 20.86 -21.38
N GLY A 287 4.43 21.96 -22.15
CA GLY A 287 4.19 23.31 -21.64
C GLY A 287 2.83 23.45 -20.98
N CYS A 288 1.75 23.04 -21.66
CA CYS A 288 0.40 23.07 -21.10
C CYS A 288 0.30 22.22 -19.82
N THR A 289 0.91 21.03 -19.83
CA THR A 289 0.89 20.11 -18.68
C THR A 289 1.64 20.70 -17.47
N LEU A 290 2.78 21.37 -17.71
CA LEU A 290 3.56 22.03 -16.66
C LEU A 290 2.85 23.27 -16.11
N VAL A 291 2.12 24.02 -16.93
CA VAL A 291 1.28 25.14 -16.46
C VAL A 291 0.19 24.62 -15.51
N VAL A 292 -0.50 23.53 -15.87
CA VAL A 292 -1.50 22.90 -14.98
C VAL A 292 -0.87 22.47 -13.65
N LEU A 293 0.33 21.87 -13.70
CA LEU A 293 1.05 21.49 -12.48
C LEU A 293 1.45 22.69 -11.64
N ALA A 294 1.93 23.76 -12.27
CA ALA A 294 2.34 24.99 -11.59
C ALA A 294 1.15 25.66 -10.89
N LEU A 295 0.00 25.75 -11.55
CA LEU A 295 -1.23 26.29 -10.96
C LEU A 295 -1.70 25.43 -9.77
N TRP A 296 -1.67 24.10 -9.92
CA TRP A 296 -2.01 23.20 -8.81
C TRP A 296 -1.01 23.31 -7.65
N TYR A 297 0.29 23.47 -7.95
CA TYR A 297 1.32 23.64 -6.95
C TYR A 297 1.11 24.94 -6.15
N GLU A 298 0.84 26.04 -6.87
CA GLU A 298 0.65 27.36 -6.28
C GLU A 298 -0.60 27.42 -5.39
N HIS A 299 -1.73 26.91 -5.88
CA HIS A 299 -3.02 27.08 -5.23
C HIS A 299 -3.44 25.93 -4.31
N VAL A 300 -2.84 24.74 -4.45
CA VAL A 300 -3.27 23.55 -3.69
C VAL A 300 -2.10 22.92 -2.92
N TYR A 301 -0.98 22.60 -3.57
CA TYR A 301 0.09 21.83 -2.95
C TYR A 301 0.74 22.52 -1.74
N LYS A 302 0.89 23.84 -1.78
CA LYS A 302 1.54 24.60 -0.69
C LYS A 302 0.63 24.83 0.52
N LEU A 303 -0.65 24.46 0.44
CA LEU A 303 -1.57 24.68 1.54
C LEU A 303 -1.16 23.90 2.80
N PRO A 304 -1.43 24.46 3.99
CA PRO A 304 -1.27 23.73 5.24
C PRO A 304 -2.05 22.42 5.22
N LYS A 305 -1.54 21.43 5.96
CA LYS A 305 -2.06 20.05 6.01
C LYS A 305 -3.59 19.96 6.08
N VAL A 306 -4.21 20.75 6.96
CA VAL A 306 -5.66 20.70 7.20
C VAL A 306 -6.46 21.18 5.98
N GLU A 307 -6.02 22.28 5.36
CA GLU A 307 -6.67 22.84 4.16
C GLU A 307 -6.40 21.97 2.94
N TYR A 308 -5.17 21.49 2.78
CA TYR A 308 -4.80 20.54 1.73
C TYR A 308 -5.69 19.29 1.78
N ASN A 309 -5.92 18.73 2.97
CA ASN A 309 -6.73 17.53 3.14
C ASN A 309 -8.19 17.71 2.70
N LYS A 310 -8.74 18.93 2.73
CA LYS A 310 -10.09 19.22 2.22
C LYS A 310 -10.15 19.15 0.68
N LEU A 311 -9.09 19.59 0.00
CA LEU A 311 -9.01 19.67 -1.47
C LEU A 311 -8.41 18.42 -2.11
N HIS A 312 -7.59 17.67 -1.38
CA HIS A 312 -6.91 16.47 -1.86
C HIS A 312 -7.83 15.43 -2.54
N PRO A 313 -9.01 15.08 -2.00
CA PRO A 313 -9.90 14.11 -2.64
C PRO A 313 -10.33 14.49 -4.06
N TYR A 314 -10.41 15.80 -4.32
CA TYR A 314 -10.93 16.36 -5.58
C TYR A 314 -9.82 16.73 -6.57
N THR A 315 -8.58 16.88 -6.12
CA THR A 315 -7.47 17.43 -6.92
C THR A 315 -6.27 16.50 -7.04
N SER A 316 -6.19 15.42 -6.26
CA SER A 316 -5.08 14.47 -6.27
C SER A 316 -4.83 13.79 -7.62
N TRP A 317 -5.86 13.70 -8.46
CA TRP A 317 -5.75 13.16 -9.81
C TRP A 317 -4.93 14.05 -10.76
N ILE A 318 -4.81 15.36 -10.49
CA ILE A 318 -4.09 16.33 -11.34
C ILE A 318 -2.58 15.99 -11.44
N PRO A 319 -1.81 15.93 -10.32
CA PRO A 319 -0.38 15.59 -10.40
C PRO A 319 -0.15 14.18 -10.94
N ILE A 320 -1.09 13.25 -10.73
CA ILE A 320 -1.03 11.89 -11.28
C ILE A 320 -1.15 11.94 -12.81
N SER A 321 -2.15 12.63 -13.36
CA SER A 321 -2.32 12.81 -14.79
C SER A 321 -1.13 13.52 -15.44
N VAL A 322 -0.60 14.56 -14.78
CA VAL A 322 0.62 15.25 -15.22
C VAL A 322 1.79 14.27 -15.31
N TRP A 323 2.03 13.48 -14.27
CA TRP A 323 3.10 12.48 -14.27
C TRP A 323 2.93 11.48 -15.42
N ILE A 324 1.72 10.98 -15.67
CA ILE A 324 1.43 10.04 -16.76
C ILE A 324 1.75 10.67 -18.12
N VAL A 325 1.30 11.90 -18.38
CA VAL A 325 1.55 12.60 -19.65
C VAL A 325 3.05 12.82 -19.87
N LEU A 326 3.74 13.37 -18.88
CA LEU A 326 5.18 13.64 -18.97
C LEU A 326 5.99 12.35 -19.16
N ARG A 327 5.66 11.30 -18.40
CA ARG A 327 6.37 10.01 -18.45
C ARG A 327 6.16 9.24 -19.76
N ASN A 328 5.14 9.58 -20.55
CA ASN A 328 4.82 8.88 -21.79
C ASN A 328 5.03 9.73 -23.06
N MET A 329 5.54 10.95 -22.93
CA MET A 329 5.64 11.90 -24.06
C MET A 329 6.60 11.48 -25.17
N THR A 330 7.67 10.75 -24.84
CA THR A 330 8.66 10.28 -25.82
C THR A 330 8.82 8.77 -25.78
N PRO A 331 9.13 8.11 -26.91
CA PRO A 331 9.39 6.67 -26.94
C PRO A 331 10.47 6.24 -25.95
N ALA A 332 11.53 7.05 -25.76
CA ALA A 332 12.57 6.77 -24.79
C ALA A 332 12.02 6.71 -23.35
N LEU A 333 11.20 7.69 -22.94
CA LEU A 333 10.59 7.67 -21.62
C LEU A 333 9.63 6.48 -21.44
N ARG A 334 9.01 5.99 -22.53
CA ARG A 334 8.15 4.80 -22.52
C ARG A 334 8.93 3.49 -22.37
N THR A 335 10.08 3.35 -23.04
CA THR A 335 10.82 2.08 -23.07
C THR A 335 11.87 1.92 -21.98
N TYR A 336 12.41 3.01 -21.43
CA TYR A 336 13.46 2.94 -20.42
C TYR A 336 12.88 3.00 -19.02
N SER A 337 13.31 2.09 -18.15
CA SER A 337 12.88 2.05 -16.76
C SER A 337 14.01 1.57 -15.84
N MET A 338 14.08 2.15 -14.63
CA MET A 338 15.07 1.80 -13.61
C MET A 338 14.69 0.49 -12.90
N GLY A 339 15.47 -0.57 -13.15
CA GLY A 339 15.21 -1.91 -12.62
C GLY A 339 15.23 -2.03 -11.09
N ILE A 340 16.08 -1.26 -10.39
CA ILE A 340 16.13 -1.26 -8.91
C ILE A 340 14.82 -0.72 -8.34
N TYR A 341 14.30 0.39 -8.88
CA TYR A 341 12.99 0.89 -8.48
C TYR A 341 11.88 -0.08 -8.91
N GLY A 342 11.96 -0.68 -10.09
CA GLY A 342 11.04 -1.75 -10.49
C GLY A 342 10.97 -2.88 -9.47
N TRP A 343 12.12 -3.36 -8.98
CA TRP A 343 12.17 -4.39 -7.94
C TRP A 343 11.57 -3.92 -6.61
N LEU A 344 11.93 -2.73 -6.13
CA LEU A 344 11.32 -2.15 -4.91
C LEU A 344 9.80 -2.00 -5.05
N GLY A 345 9.31 -1.66 -6.24
CA GLY A 345 7.89 -1.60 -6.59
C GLY A 345 7.15 -2.91 -6.41
N THR A 346 7.80 -4.03 -6.74
CA THR A 346 7.20 -5.37 -6.60
C THR A 346 7.00 -5.81 -5.15
N ILE A 347 7.87 -5.36 -4.24
CA ILE A 347 7.88 -5.70 -2.81
C ILE A 347 7.28 -4.59 -1.92
N THR A 348 6.45 -3.72 -2.50
CA THR A 348 5.86 -2.53 -1.84
C THR A 348 5.04 -2.85 -0.60
N LEU A 349 4.23 -3.91 -0.62
CA LEU A 349 3.41 -4.26 0.53
C LEU A 349 4.26 -4.77 1.70
N GLU A 350 5.24 -5.61 1.40
CA GLU A 350 6.15 -6.18 2.39
C GLU A 350 7.00 -5.09 3.02
N THR A 351 7.55 -4.18 2.21
CA THR A 351 8.28 -3.01 2.70
C THR A 351 7.37 -2.12 3.54
N TYR A 352 6.13 -1.88 3.10
CA TYR A 352 5.17 -1.10 3.88
C TYR A 352 4.91 -1.68 5.28
N ILE A 353 4.64 -2.98 5.39
CA ILE A 353 4.31 -3.61 6.68
C ILE A 353 5.58 -3.79 7.53
N SER A 354 6.67 -4.25 6.94
CA SER A 354 7.92 -4.52 7.67
C SER A 354 8.55 -3.25 8.25
N GLN A 355 8.25 -2.06 7.69
CA GLN A 355 8.77 -0.82 8.25
C GLN A 355 8.32 -0.62 9.71
N PHE A 356 7.12 -1.07 10.09
CA PHE A 356 6.58 -0.89 11.44
C PHE A 356 7.29 -1.74 12.49
N HIS A 357 7.92 -2.84 12.08
CA HIS A 357 8.41 -3.91 12.97
C HIS A 357 9.82 -4.39 12.61
N THR A 358 10.60 -3.60 11.89
CA THR A 358 12.00 -3.93 11.57
C THR A 358 12.82 -2.67 11.32
N TRP A 359 12.17 -1.58 10.93
CA TRP A 359 12.83 -0.30 10.71
C TRP A 359 12.45 0.73 11.77
N LEU A 360 11.16 0.78 12.08
CA LEU A 360 10.56 1.50 13.19
C LEU A 360 10.19 0.53 14.30
N THR A 361 9.83 1.08 15.45
CA THR A 361 9.22 0.34 16.55
C THR A 361 8.00 1.07 17.11
N THR A 362 7.04 0.25 17.49
CA THR A 362 5.78 0.64 18.10
C THR A 362 5.82 0.40 19.60
N GLY A 363 6.32 -0.75 20.04
CA GLY A 363 6.46 -1.14 21.45
C GLY A 363 5.15 -1.57 22.15
N ILE A 364 3.99 -1.16 21.63
CA ILE A 364 2.67 -1.49 22.20
C ILE A 364 1.72 -1.99 21.10
N PRO A 365 0.75 -2.86 21.41
CA PRO A 365 -0.34 -3.19 20.50
C PRO A 365 -1.07 -1.93 20.02
N ASP A 366 -1.41 -1.87 18.74
CA ASP A 366 -2.17 -0.77 18.10
C ASP A 366 -1.58 0.65 18.11
N GLY A 367 -0.39 0.85 18.66
CA GLY A 367 0.29 2.15 18.60
C GLY A 367 0.78 2.51 17.19
N GLN A 368 0.83 3.79 16.87
CA GLN A 368 1.57 4.28 15.69
C GLN A 368 3.09 4.28 15.96
N PRO A 369 3.96 3.89 15.01
CA PRO A 369 5.40 3.77 15.24
C PRO A 369 6.08 5.14 15.41
N LYS A 370 6.65 5.39 16.60
CA LYS A 370 7.29 6.67 16.96
C LYS A 370 8.81 6.58 17.09
N MET A 371 9.35 5.39 17.32
CA MET A 371 10.78 5.17 17.57
C MET A 371 11.42 4.39 16.41
N LEU A 372 12.75 4.39 16.38
CA LEU A 372 13.58 3.66 15.43
C LEU A 372 14.14 2.40 16.08
N LEU A 373 14.27 1.32 15.31
CA LEU A 373 15.01 0.14 15.79
C LEU A 373 16.52 0.46 15.77
N SER A 374 17.19 0.20 16.89
CA SER A 374 18.62 0.45 17.04
C SER A 374 19.39 -0.84 17.30
N PHE A 375 20.28 -1.18 16.36
CA PHE A 375 21.24 -2.29 16.49
C PHE A 375 22.54 -1.84 17.14
N LEU A 376 22.88 -0.56 16.96
CA LEU A 376 24.05 0.09 17.52
C LEU A 376 23.58 1.20 18.48
N PRO A 377 24.43 1.65 19.42
CA PRO A 377 24.16 2.83 20.22
C PRO A 377 23.73 4.01 19.32
N PRO A 378 22.47 4.47 19.42
CA PRO A 378 21.89 5.37 18.42
C PRO A 378 22.47 6.79 18.48
N GLU A 379 22.99 7.19 19.64
CA GLU A 379 23.55 8.52 19.88
C GLU A 379 24.89 8.73 19.15
N ASP A 380 25.64 7.66 18.94
CA ASP A 380 26.99 7.74 18.36
C ASP A 380 26.99 7.55 16.83
N TYR A 381 26.11 6.69 16.28
CA TYR A 381 26.18 6.26 14.89
C TYR A 381 24.82 6.16 14.16
N PRO A 382 24.04 7.25 14.07
CA PRO A 382 22.68 7.22 13.52
C PRO A 382 22.60 6.78 12.05
N LEU A 383 23.56 7.19 11.21
CA LEU A 383 23.58 6.83 9.78
C LEU A 383 24.06 5.39 9.53
N ILE A 384 24.96 4.88 10.38
CA ILE A 384 25.40 3.48 10.29
C ILE A 384 24.26 2.56 10.75
N ASN A 385 23.56 2.93 11.83
CA ASN A 385 22.35 2.23 12.25
C ASN A 385 21.28 2.26 11.15
N PHE A 386 21.06 3.41 10.50
CA PHE A 386 20.16 3.50 9.35
C PHE A 386 20.56 2.54 8.23
N ALA A 387 21.84 2.47 7.85
CA ALA A 387 22.30 1.57 6.80
C ALA A 387 22.10 0.09 7.19
N LEU A 388 22.47 -0.30 8.40
CA LEU A 388 22.33 -1.67 8.90
C LEU A 388 20.85 -2.08 9.01
N ALA A 389 20.03 -1.24 9.65
CA ALA A 389 18.61 -1.49 9.80
C ALA A 389 17.90 -1.56 8.44
N THR A 390 18.27 -0.69 7.49
CA THR A 390 17.75 -0.75 6.11
C THR A 390 18.13 -2.06 5.41
N ALA A 391 19.37 -2.55 5.58
CA ALA A 391 19.78 -3.81 4.98
C ALA A 391 18.95 -5.00 5.51
N VAL A 392 18.80 -5.11 6.84
CA VAL A 392 17.97 -6.15 7.47
C VAL A 392 16.51 -6.04 7.01
N TYR A 393 15.96 -4.83 7.07
CA TYR A 393 14.58 -4.53 6.67
C TYR A 393 14.28 -4.90 5.21
N VAL A 394 15.17 -4.54 4.27
CA VAL A 394 15.00 -4.85 2.85
C VAL A 394 15.11 -6.36 2.60
N LEU A 395 16.05 -7.04 3.27
CA LEU A 395 16.19 -8.50 3.19
C LEU A 395 14.92 -9.20 3.69
N VAL A 396 14.43 -8.83 4.88
CA VAL A 396 13.18 -9.38 5.44
C VAL A 396 12.01 -9.15 4.50
N SER A 397 11.86 -7.94 3.96
CA SER A 397 10.78 -7.60 3.02
C SER A 397 10.84 -8.45 1.74
N HIS A 398 12.04 -8.63 1.17
CA HIS A 398 12.22 -9.46 -0.02
C HIS A 398 11.93 -10.95 0.24
N ARG A 399 12.34 -11.47 1.40
CA ARG A 399 12.02 -12.84 1.82
C ARG A 399 10.52 -13.01 2.00
N LEU A 400 9.85 -12.10 2.70
CA LEU A 400 8.39 -12.13 2.86
C LEU A 400 7.67 -12.16 1.50
N PHE A 401 8.13 -11.39 0.51
CA PHE A 401 7.53 -11.38 -0.82
C PHE A 401 7.61 -12.76 -1.49
N THR A 402 8.78 -13.39 -1.41
CA THR A 402 9.01 -14.73 -1.97
C THR A 402 8.19 -15.79 -1.24
N LEU A 403 8.13 -15.72 0.09
CA LEU A 403 7.44 -16.69 0.94
C LEU A 403 5.92 -16.59 0.77
N THR A 404 5.35 -15.39 0.84
CA THR A 404 3.90 -15.18 0.64
C THR A 404 3.47 -15.58 -0.77
N GLY A 405 4.33 -15.37 -1.78
CA GLY A 405 4.12 -15.86 -3.15
C GLY A 405 4.13 -17.38 -3.26
N THR A 406 5.05 -18.05 -2.57
CA THR A 406 5.15 -19.52 -2.53
C THR A 406 3.97 -20.14 -1.78
N LEU A 407 3.55 -19.53 -0.66
CA LEU A 407 2.38 -19.99 0.10
C LEU A 407 1.08 -19.78 -0.69
N LYS A 408 0.98 -18.69 -1.45
CA LYS A 408 -0.17 -18.43 -2.34
C LYS A 408 -0.41 -19.59 -3.31
N THR A 409 0.64 -20.12 -3.95
CA THR A 409 0.46 -21.19 -4.96
C THR A 409 -0.03 -22.50 -4.36
N ALA A 410 0.26 -22.75 -3.07
CA ALA A 410 -0.30 -23.88 -2.35
C ALA A 410 -1.75 -23.67 -1.89
N VAL A 411 -2.06 -22.46 -1.41
CA VAL A 411 -3.34 -22.18 -0.76
C VAL A 411 -4.43 -21.77 -1.75
N VAL A 412 -4.10 -20.95 -2.74
CA VAL A 412 -5.07 -20.32 -3.66
C VAL A 412 -4.79 -20.75 -5.11
N PRO A 413 -5.38 -21.86 -5.58
CA PRO A 413 -5.20 -22.31 -6.96
C PRO A 413 -5.77 -21.29 -7.98
N ASN A 414 -5.23 -21.30 -9.20
CA ASN A 414 -5.60 -20.35 -10.27
C ASN A 414 -7.08 -20.45 -10.68
N LYS A 415 -7.67 -21.65 -10.62
CA LYS A 415 -9.08 -21.89 -10.95
C LYS A 415 -9.89 -22.03 -9.66
N ALA A 416 -11.01 -21.33 -9.59
CA ALA A 416 -11.99 -21.57 -8.53
C ALA A 416 -12.53 -22.99 -8.66
N GLY A 417 -12.49 -23.76 -7.57
CA GLY A 417 -12.95 -25.14 -7.56
C GLY A 417 -12.95 -25.73 -6.16
N ARG A 418 -13.25 -27.03 -6.07
CA ARG A 418 -13.33 -27.79 -4.81
C ARG A 418 -12.05 -27.67 -3.97
N GLU A 419 -10.89 -27.51 -4.60
CA GLU A 419 -9.60 -27.37 -3.94
C GLU A 419 -9.46 -26.06 -3.15
N LEU A 420 -9.90 -24.94 -3.73
CA LEU A 420 -9.89 -23.65 -3.05
C LEU A 420 -10.78 -23.69 -1.81
N VAL A 421 -12.00 -24.21 -1.96
CA VAL A 421 -12.96 -24.37 -0.86
C VAL A 421 -12.39 -25.27 0.23
N ARG A 422 -11.81 -26.42 -0.15
CA ARG A 422 -11.12 -27.32 0.78
C ARG A 422 -10.01 -26.62 1.54
N ASN A 423 -9.15 -25.86 0.85
CA ASN A 423 -8.03 -25.17 1.48
C ASN A 423 -8.50 -24.08 2.46
N VAL A 424 -9.54 -23.31 2.09
CA VAL A 424 -10.16 -22.32 2.98
C VAL A 424 -10.76 -22.98 4.22
N ILE A 425 -11.50 -24.07 4.06
CA ILE A 425 -12.06 -24.83 5.19
C ILE A 425 -10.95 -25.35 6.09
N LEU A 426 -9.88 -25.93 5.53
CA LEU A 426 -8.76 -26.43 6.31
C LEU A 426 -8.05 -25.32 7.10
N ILE A 427 -7.85 -24.14 6.49
CA ILE A 427 -7.27 -22.98 7.19
C ILE A 427 -8.19 -22.53 8.32
N ALA A 428 -9.50 -22.45 8.07
CA ALA A 428 -10.47 -22.08 9.09
C ALA A 428 -10.46 -23.08 10.27
N VAL A 429 -10.55 -24.38 9.99
CA VAL A 429 -10.54 -25.44 11.02
C VAL A 429 -9.23 -25.43 11.81
N CYS A 430 -8.08 -25.42 11.14
CA CYS A 430 -6.79 -25.36 11.82
C CYS A 430 -6.62 -24.06 12.62
N GLY A 431 -7.06 -22.93 12.08
CA GLY A 431 -7.02 -21.64 12.74
C GLY A 431 -7.90 -21.60 13.99
N SER A 432 -9.14 -22.08 13.90
CA SER A 432 -10.05 -22.20 15.04
C SER A 432 -9.50 -23.15 16.10
N PHE A 433 -8.91 -24.28 15.71
CA PHE A 433 -8.26 -25.20 16.63
C PHE A 433 -7.09 -24.55 17.38
N LEU A 434 -6.20 -23.85 16.65
CA LEU A 434 -5.08 -23.13 17.26
C LEU A 434 -5.55 -22.00 18.17
N TRP A 435 -6.61 -21.29 17.79
CA TRP A 435 -7.21 -20.25 18.62
C TRP A 435 -7.81 -20.82 19.91
N LEU A 436 -8.58 -21.91 19.83
CA LEU A 436 -9.10 -22.61 21.00
C LEU A 436 -7.97 -23.13 21.89
N LEU A 437 -6.93 -23.72 21.30
CA LEU A 437 -5.74 -24.17 22.03
C LEU A 437 -5.06 -23.00 22.75
N SER A 438 -4.96 -21.83 22.10
CA SER A 438 -4.39 -20.63 22.73
C SER A 438 -5.22 -20.17 23.92
N LEU A 439 -6.55 -20.22 23.84
CA LEU A 439 -7.43 -19.92 24.97
C LEU A 439 -7.25 -20.90 26.12
N VAL A 440 -7.06 -22.19 25.82
CA VAL A 440 -6.78 -23.21 26.84
C VAL A 440 -5.43 -22.97 27.49
N ILE A 441 -4.38 -22.66 26.73
CA ILE A 441 -3.04 -22.38 27.27
C ILE A 441 -3.06 -21.12 28.14
N ILE A 442 -3.72 -20.05 27.68
CA ILE A 442 -3.84 -18.80 28.43
C ILE A 442 -4.74 -18.99 29.67
N GLY A 443 -5.84 -19.73 29.52
CA GLY A 443 -6.79 -20.02 30.59
C GLY A 443 -6.27 -20.99 31.65
N ALA A 444 -5.45 -21.97 31.26
CA ALA A 444 -4.76 -22.88 32.17
C ALA A 444 -3.54 -22.23 32.85
N GLY A 445 -3.04 -21.12 32.30
CA GLY A 445 -1.91 -20.35 32.83
C GLY A 445 -2.24 -19.36 33.95
N GLY A 446 -3.49 -19.29 34.43
CA GLY A 446 -3.82 -18.55 35.66
C GLY A 446 -3.49 -17.05 35.65
N TRP A 447 -3.65 -16.35 34.52
CA TRP A 447 -3.66 -14.88 34.51
C TRP A 447 -5.08 -14.36 34.75
N GLY A 448 -5.55 -14.52 36.00
CA GLY A 448 -6.66 -13.76 36.54
C GLY A 448 -6.16 -12.37 36.97
N ALA A 449 -6.98 -11.34 36.69
CA ALA A 449 -6.78 -9.93 37.02
C ALA A 449 -5.63 -9.21 36.27
N GLY A 450 -6.01 -8.29 35.39
CA GLY A 450 -5.10 -7.28 34.87
C GLY A 450 -4.51 -6.44 36.02
N PRO A 451 -3.30 -5.88 35.88
CA PRO A 451 -2.83 -4.91 36.84
C PRO A 451 -3.77 -3.70 36.78
N ALA A 452 -4.36 -3.40 37.93
CA ALA A 452 -5.07 -2.18 38.21
C ALA A 452 -4.28 -0.98 37.67
N VAL A 453 -5.03 -0.01 37.14
CA VAL A 453 -4.55 1.33 36.83
C VAL A 453 -3.75 1.86 38.02
N ALA A 454 -2.43 1.80 37.94
CA ALA A 454 -1.55 2.48 38.87
C ALA A 454 -1.53 3.96 38.46
N SER A 455 -2.46 4.71 39.04
CA SER A 455 -2.38 6.16 39.16
C SER A 455 -1.15 6.51 40.00
N SER A 456 -0.08 6.98 39.36
CA SER A 456 0.97 7.76 40.02
C SER A 456 1.47 8.85 39.08
N THR A 457 0.87 10.03 39.24
CA THR A 457 1.55 11.33 39.32
C THR A 457 2.99 11.38 38.81
N LEU A 458 3.17 11.91 37.60
CA LEU A 458 4.20 12.91 37.37
C LEU A 458 3.53 14.13 36.75
N LEU A 459 3.38 15.12 37.61
CA LEU A 459 2.99 16.49 37.31
C LEU A 459 4.00 17.12 36.35
N ASP A 460 3.42 17.77 35.35
CA ASP A 460 3.78 19.09 34.86
C ASP A 460 5.12 19.30 34.13
N ALA A 461 5.01 19.35 32.80
CA ALA A 461 5.59 20.45 32.02
C ALA A 461 4.56 20.86 30.96
N SER A 462 3.72 21.81 31.35
CA SER A 462 2.77 22.53 30.51
C SER A 462 3.39 23.18 29.24
N SER A 463 2.53 23.36 28.23
CA SER A 463 2.71 24.07 26.93
C SER A 463 3.59 23.33 25.91
N THR A 464 3.08 22.85 24.77
CA THR A 464 2.34 23.61 23.75
C THR A 464 1.23 22.76 23.13
N ARG A 465 0.00 22.94 23.62
CA ARG A 465 -1.22 22.70 22.83
C ARG A 465 -1.30 23.80 21.79
N GLN A 466 -1.00 23.48 20.53
CA GLN A 466 -1.58 24.12 19.36
C GLN A 466 -1.11 23.38 18.10
N LEU A 467 -2.01 23.32 17.12
CA LEU A 467 -1.85 22.82 15.73
C LEU A 467 -2.26 21.35 15.48
N LEU A 468 -3.59 21.19 15.35
CA LEU A 468 -4.27 20.75 14.12
C LEU A 468 -3.37 20.30 12.95
#